data_AF-A0A0A1XIE1-F1
#
_entry.id   AF-A0A0A1XIE1-F1
#
_cell.length_a   1.000
_cell.length_b   1.000
_cell.length_c   1.000
_cell.angle_alpha   90.00
_cell.angle_beta   90.00
_cell.angle_gamma   90.00
#
_symmetry.space_group_name_H-M   'P 1'
#
loop_
_entity.id
_entity.type
_entity.pdbx_description
1 polymer ?
#
loop_
_entity_poly.entity_id
_entity_poly.type
_entity_poly.pdbx_seq_one_letter_code
_entity_poly.pdbx_strand_id
1 'polypeptide(L)'
;MQPLVIFTIGTLPMFLVALISENRKFIEAINLLRETNGIMNGYLPFAVPFQVSIQVKLGSRYRHLCGGSIIHEQIILTAAHCFYDRHPTKHLRVLAGVQNLSVKTRQHYHVAQVIVHKGFVPLKGNDIALMKLAWPLPIDGVTLDTVDYRSSDNVEDIMETYLIGWGQTKEILEIVAFATLQSRECRFLGFQYVTSTDLCAYSSTGRGACEGDSGGALLTANLTKQIGLLSYGKSSCKRNHIYVYTRIFPLTRWIDQQIENLFGSQSFRV
;
A
#
# COMPACT_ATOMS: atom_id res chain seq x y z
N MET A 1 55.63 -27.85 8.62
CA MET A 1 54.79 -27.76 7.41
C MET A 1 53.34 -27.93 7.82
N GLN A 2 52.58 -26.83 7.95
CA GLN A 2 51.13 -26.86 8.13
C GLN A 2 50.48 -26.54 6.78
N PRO A 3 49.39 -27.21 6.38
CA PRO A 3 48.72 -26.91 5.13
C PRO A 3 47.89 -25.61 5.27
N LEU A 4 48.06 -24.74 4.28
CA LEU A 4 47.27 -23.54 4.07
C LEU A 4 45.84 -23.97 3.70
N VAL A 5 44.87 -23.77 4.58
CA VAL A 5 43.45 -23.94 4.26
C VAL A 5 43.04 -22.74 3.40
N ILE A 6 43.00 -22.95 2.08
CA ILE A 6 42.42 -22.00 1.14
C ILE A 6 40.91 -22.05 1.34
N PHE A 7 40.35 -21.07 2.04
CA PHE A 7 38.91 -20.83 2.03
C PHE A 7 38.53 -20.33 0.63
N THR A 8 37.96 -21.21 -0.18
CA THR A 8 37.21 -20.79 -1.37
C THR A 8 36.02 -19.98 -0.88
N ILE A 9 35.95 -18.71 -1.30
CA ILE A 9 34.81 -17.84 -1.06
C ILE A 9 33.64 -18.48 -1.84
N GLY A 10 32.84 -19.30 -1.13
CA GLY A 10 31.67 -19.93 -1.69
C GLY A 10 30.74 -18.88 -2.26
N THR A 11 30.30 -19.07 -3.50
CA THR A 11 29.25 -18.26 -4.11
C THR A 11 28.04 -18.30 -3.19
N LEU A 12 27.66 -17.15 -2.61
CA LEU A 12 26.44 -17.06 -1.82
C LEU A 12 25.26 -17.60 -2.65
N PRO A 13 24.35 -18.39 -2.05
CA PRO A 13 23.15 -18.83 -2.73
C PRO A 13 22.41 -17.63 -3.33
N MET A 14 21.91 -17.75 -4.56
CA MET A 14 21.23 -16.66 -5.27
C MET A 14 20.07 -16.05 -4.44
N PHE A 15 19.38 -16.88 -3.65
CA PHE A 15 18.38 -16.46 -2.66
C PHE A 15 18.94 -15.54 -1.57
N LEU A 16 20.12 -15.84 -1.03
CA LEU A 16 20.75 -15.04 0.01
C LEU A 16 21.23 -13.70 -0.55
N VAL A 17 21.70 -13.68 -1.80
CA VAL A 17 22.05 -12.44 -2.52
C VAL A 17 20.80 -11.58 -2.79
N ALA A 18 19.68 -12.19 -3.18
CA ALA A 18 18.40 -11.50 -3.38
C ALA A 18 17.88 -10.87 -2.08
N LEU A 19 17.86 -11.62 -0.98
CA LEU A 19 17.47 -11.13 0.34
C LEU A 19 18.36 -10.00 0.85
N ILE A 20 19.68 -10.08 0.64
CA ILE A 20 20.62 -9.00 0.99
C ILE A 20 20.37 -7.76 0.12
N SER A 21 20.05 -7.95 -1.17
CA SER A 21 19.74 -6.87 -2.12
C SER A 21 18.43 -6.15 -1.77
N GLU A 22 17.36 -6.88 -1.46
CA GLU A 22 16.09 -6.32 -1.01
C GLU A 22 16.25 -5.52 0.28
N ASN A 23 16.91 -6.10 1.29
CA ASN A 23 17.19 -5.39 2.55
C ASN A 23 18.01 -4.11 2.31
N ARG A 24 18.97 -4.14 1.37
CA ARG A 24 19.75 -2.94 1.02
C ARG A 24 18.86 -1.84 0.42
N LYS A 25 17.93 -2.18 -0.48
CA LYS A 25 17.00 -1.21 -1.10
C LYS A 25 16.12 -0.52 -0.05
N PHE A 26 15.56 -1.28 0.89
CA PHE A 26 14.75 -0.71 1.98
C PHE A 26 15.59 0.21 2.88
N ILE A 27 16.81 -0.20 3.22
CA ILE A 27 17.72 0.64 4.02
C ILE A 27 18.04 1.95 3.31
N GLU A 28 18.35 1.91 2.01
CA GLU A 28 18.62 3.10 1.21
C GLU A 28 17.40 4.04 1.17
N ALA A 29 16.20 3.47 1.00
CA ALA A 29 14.95 4.23 1.05
C ALA A 29 14.72 4.92 2.40
N ILE A 30 14.93 4.19 3.49
CA ILE A 30 14.76 4.71 4.86
C ILE A 30 15.78 5.81 5.15
N ASN A 31 17.04 5.63 4.74
CA ASN A 31 18.07 6.65 4.92
C ASN A 31 17.71 7.93 4.16
N LEU A 32 17.27 7.80 2.90
CA LEU A 32 16.85 8.95 2.11
C LEU A 32 15.61 9.64 2.71
N LEU A 33 14.63 8.89 3.22
CA LEU A 33 13.49 9.47 3.95
C LEU A 33 13.92 10.28 5.16
N ARG A 34 14.93 9.82 5.91
CA ARG A 34 15.47 10.56 7.06
C ARG A 34 16.18 11.84 6.62
N GLU A 35 16.95 11.80 5.54
CA GLU A 35 17.65 12.96 4.98
C GLU A 35 16.68 14.00 4.40
N THR A 36 15.53 13.58 3.89
CA THR A 36 14.54 14.46 3.25
C THR A 36 13.38 14.87 4.16
N ASN A 37 13.56 14.79 5.48
CA ASN A 37 12.53 15.11 6.48
C ASN A 37 11.19 14.37 6.24
N GLY A 38 11.27 13.10 5.82
CA GLY A 38 10.14 12.21 5.63
C GLY A 38 9.35 12.43 4.34
N ILE A 39 9.91 13.11 3.33
CA ILE A 39 9.26 13.30 2.03
C ILE A 39 10.18 12.84 0.91
N MET A 40 9.76 11.87 0.10
CA MET A 40 10.52 11.42 -1.06
C MET A 40 9.65 11.38 -2.31
N ASN A 41 10.17 11.89 -3.44
CA ASN A 41 9.42 11.96 -4.71
C ASN A 41 10.12 11.15 -5.79
N GLY A 42 9.50 10.10 -6.33
CA GLY A 42 9.98 9.41 -7.53
C GLY A 42 11.40 8.82 -7.48
N TYR A 43 12.10 8.84 -6.35
CA TYR A 43 13.53 8.50 -6.29
C TYR A 43 13.82 6.99 -6.14
N LEU A 44 12.84 6.15 -5.79
CA LEU A 44 13.08 4.71 -5.57
C LEU A 44 11.94 3.83 -6.09
N PRO A 45 11.98 3.39 -7.37
CA PRO A 45 10.94 2.53 -7.94
C PRO A 45 10.93 1.15 -7.26
N PHE A 46 12.08 0.73 -6.73
CA PHE A 46 12.27 -0.58 -6.11
C PHE A 46 11.87 -0.65 -4.64
N ALA A 47 11.59 0.49 -3.98
CA ALA A 47 11.25 0.50 -2.55
C ALA A 47 9.78 0.15 -2.30
N VAL A 48 8.92 0.30 -3.31
CA VAL A 48 7.46 0.14 -3.20
C VAL A 48 6.87 -0.60 -4.41
N PRO A 49 7.40 -1.78 -4.79
CA PRO A 49 7.03 -2.50 -6.02
C PRO A 49 5.56 -3.00 -6.03
N PHE A 50 4.91 -2.97 -4.87
CA PHE A 50 3.50 -3.32 -4.69
C PHE A 50 2.54 -2.17 -4.94
N GLN A 51 3.01 -0.91 -4.99
CA GLN A 51 2.12 0.25 -5.13
C GLN A 51 1.48 0.30 -6.52
N VAL A 52 0.16 0.50 -6.56
CA VAL A 52 -0.58 0.60 -7.83
C VAL A 52 -1.51 1.79 -7.89
N SER A 53 -1.77 2.25 -9.10
CA SER A 53 -2.75 3.27 -9.43
C SER A 53 -4.01 2.59 -9.95
N ILE A 54 -5.11 2.69 -9.21
CA ILE A 54 -6.44 2.31 -9.68
C ILE A 54 -6.96 3.44 -10.55
N GLN A 55 -7.41 3.11 -11.75
CA GLN A 55 -7.86 4.08 -12.74
C GLN A 55 -9.25 3.77 -13.24
N VAL A 56 -10.03 4.82 -13.47
CA VAL A 56 -11.37 4.75 -14.04
C VAL A 56 -11.42 5.42 -15.41
N LYS A 57 -12.15 4.80 -16.34
CA LYS A 57 -12.42 5.35 -17.67
C LYS A 57 -13.49 6.44 -17.57
N LEU A 58 -13.12 7.67 -17.91
CA LEU A 58 -14.02 8.82 -18.04
C LEU A 58 -13.94 9.32 -19.50
N GLY A 59 -15.02 9.12 -20.25
CA GLY A 59 -15.02 9.36 -21.70
C GLY A 59 -14.01 8.48 -22.43
N SER A 60 -13.08 9.10 -23.15
CA SER A 60 -12.03 8.41 -23.92
C SER A 60 -10.73 8.18 -23.15
N ARG A 61 -10.61 8.66 -21.90
CA ARG A 61 -9.36 8.61 -21.12
C ARG A 61 -9.56 7.85 -19.82
N TYR A 62 -8.48 7.26 -19.33
CA TYR A 62 -8.41 6.76 -17.96
C TYR A 62 -7.80 7.83 -17.06
N ARG A 63 -8.33 7.97 -15.85
CA ARG A 63 -7.80 8.86 -14.81
C ARG A 63 -7.54 8.07 -13.54
N HIS A 64 -6.50 8.46 -12.83
CA HIS A 64 -6.25 7.97 -11.48
C HIS A 64 -7.43 8.31 -10.57
N LEU A 65 -7.90 7.29 -9.85
CA LEU A 65 -9.02 7.35 -8.93
C LEU A 65 -8.54 7.18 -7.49
N CYS A 66 -7.81 6.10 -7.24
CA CYS A 66 -7.33 5.69 -5.93
C CYS A 66 -5.97 4.99 -6.04
N GLY A 67 -5.26 4.90 -4.92
CA GLY A 67 -4.15 3.99 -4.73
C GLY A 67 -4.61 2.58 -4.37
N GLY A 68 -3.66 1.65 -4.35
CA GLY A 68 -3.84 0.30 -3.85
C GLY A 68 -2.49 -0.41 -3.76
N SER A 69 -2.50 -1.63 -3.23
CA SER A 69 -1.31 -2.45 -3.07
C SER A 69 -1.51 -3.86 -3.58
N ILE A 70 -0.47 -4.45 -4.17
CA ILE A 70 -0.45 -5.86 -4.57
C ILE A 70 -0.23 -6.71 -3.32
N ILE A 71 -1.18 -7.58 -2.99
CA ILE A 71 -1.07 -8.53 -1.87
C ILE A 71 -1.05 -10.01 -2.32
N HIS A 72 -1.29 -10.22 -3.61
CA HIS A 72 -1.21 -11.49 -4.34
C HIS A 72 -1.06 -11.13 -5.83
N GLU A 73 -0.49 -12.01 -6.66
CA GLU A 73 -0.29 -11.76 -8.10
C GLU A 73 -1.56 -11.37 -8.86
N GLN A 74 -2.74 -11.71 -8.34
CA GLN A 74 -4.05 -11.35 -8.90
C GLN A 74 -4.93 -10.48 -8.00
N ILE A 75 -4.45 -10.05 -6.84
CA ILE A 75 -5.27 -9.31 -5.87
C ILE A 75 -4.62 -7.99 -5.48
N ILE A 76 -5.39 -6.92 -5.70
CA ILE A 76 -5.09 -5.59 -5.20
C ILE A 76 -5.95 -5.31 -3.96
N LEU A 77 -5.31 -4.88 -2.89
CA LEU A 77 -5.95 -4.36 -1.69
C LEU A 77 -6.13 -2.84 -1.81
N THR A 78 -7.31 -2.34 -1.46
CA THR A 78 -7.63 -0.89 -1.53
C THR A 78 -8.81 -0.56 -0.61
N ALA A 79 -9.24 0.70 -0.59
CA ALA A 79 -10.40 1.15 0.18
C ALA A 79 -11.72 0.86 -0.55
N ALA A 80 -12.79 0.62 0.21
CA ALA A 80 -14.12 0.38 -0.33
C ALA A 80 -14.75 1.65 -0.92
N HIS A 81 -14.49 2.82 -0.32
CA HIS A 81 -15.05 4.10 -0.78
C HIS A 81 -14.65 4.45 -2.22
N CYS A 82 -13.52 3.92 -2.70
CA CYS A 82 -13.08 4.05 -4.09
C CYS A 82 -14.11 3.53 -5.10
N PHE A 83 -15.09 2.74 -4.67
CA PHE A 83 -16.11 2.13 -5.52
C PHE A 83 -17.54 2.57 -5.19
N TYR A 84 -17.73 3.69 -4.47
CA TYR A 84 -19.08 4.22 -4.18
C TYR A 84 -19.90 4.48 -5.44
N ASP A 85 -19.28 4.98 -6.51
CA ASP A 85 -19.94 5.28 -7.78
C ASP A 85 -20.26 4.03 -8.61
N ARG A 86 -19.92 2.83 -8.09
CA ARG A 86 -20.21 1.52 -8.69
C ARG A 86 -19.84 1.43 -10.17
N HIS A 87 -18.67 1.98 -10.52
CA HIS A 87 -18.17 1.92 -11.88
C HIS A 87 -18.09 0.46 -12.37
N PRO A 88 -18.57 0.15 -13.60
CA PRO A 88 -18.43 -1.18 -14.16
C PRO A 88 -16.96 -1.60 -14.20
N THR A 89 -16.67 -2.88 -13.92
CA THR A 89 -15.29 -3.41 -13.92
C THR A 89 -14.57 -3.18 -15.25
N LYS A 90 -15.28 -3.20 -16.38
CA LYS A 90 -14.75 -2.87 -17.72
C LYS A 90 -14.24 -1.42 -17.86
N HIS A 91 -14.62 -0.52 -16.96
CA HIS A 91 -14.12 0.86 -16.90
C HIS A 91 -12.99 1.02 -15.89
N LEU A 92 -12.68 -0.02 -15.12
CA LEU A 92 -11.60 -0.02 -14.15
C LEU A 92 -10.37 -0.71 -14.74
N ARG A 93 -9.20 -0.18 -14.41
CA ARG A 93 -7.91 -0.82 -14.67
C ARG A 93 -6.94 -0.50 -13.55
N VAL A 94 -5.92 -1.33 -13.42
CA VAL A 94 -4.80 -1.12 -12.50
C VAL A 94 -3.56 -0.78 -13.32
N LEU A 95 -2.87 0.30 -12.98
CA LEU A 95 -1.56 0.64 -13.52
C LEU A 95 -0.51 0.37 -12.44
N ALA A 96 0.49 -0.46 -12.74
CA ALA A 96 1.49 -0.92 -11.77
C ALA A 96 2.91 -0.73 -12.32
N GLY A 97 3.92 -0.71 -11.44
CA GLY A 97 5.33 -0.63 -11.85
C GLY A 97 5.74 0.71 -12.45
N VAL A 98 5.01 1.78 -12.13
CA VAL A 98 5.27 3.15 -12.62
C VAL A 98 5.46 4.11 -11.46
N GLN A 99 6.28 5.14 -11.69
CA GLN A 99 6.41 6.26 -10.75
C GLN A 99 5.69 7.50 -11.26
N ASN A 100 5.69 7.73 -12.57
CA ASN A 100 5.05 8.88 -13.19
C ASN A 100 3.84 8.43 -14.00
N LEU A 101 2.64 8.85 -13.58
CA LEU A 101 1.37 8.50 -14.22
C LEU A 101 1.21 9.07 -15.64
N SER A 102 1.99 10.08 -16.00
CA SER A 102 2.00 10.69 -17.33
C SER A 102 2.82 9.87 -18.35
N VAL A 103 3.59 8.88 -17.89
CA VAL A 103 4.33 7.97 -18.78
C VAL A 103 3.38 7.00 -19.46
N LYS A 104 3.42 6.96 -20.79
CA LYS A 104 2.67 5.99 -21.59
C LYS A 104 3.31 4.62 -21.45
N THR A 105 2.65 3.71 -20.72
CA THR A 105 3.10 2.33 -20.53
C THR A 105 2.01 1.32 -20.89
N ARG A 106 2.42 0.09 -21.20
CA ARG A 106 1.53 -1.06 -21.38
C ARG A 106 1.24 -1.81 -20.07
N GLN A 107 1.78 -1.38 -18.94
CA GLN A 107 1.57 -1.98 -17.61
C GLN A 107 0.19 -1.67 -17.01
N HIS A 108 -0.87 -1.78 -17.81
CA HIS A 108 -2.24 -1.68 -17.34
C HIS A 108 -2.92 -3.05 -17.36
N TYR A 109 -3.59 -3.38 -16.27
CA TYR A 109 -4.18 -4.68 -16.00
C TYR A 109 -5.69 -4.55 -15.84
N HIS A 110 -6.41 -5.49 -16.46
CA HIS A 110 -7.88 -5.51 -16.43
C HIS A 110 -8.40 -6.05 -15.10
N VAL A 111 -9.53 -5.49 -14.67
CA VAL A 111 -10.22 -5.89 -13.44
C VAL A 111 -11.32 -6.88 -13.78
N ALA A 112 -11.28 -8.07 -13.20
CA ALA A 112 -12.33 -9.06 -13.33
C ALA A 112 -13.47 -8.81 -12.34
N GLN A 113 -13.13 -8.51 -11.09
CA GLN A 113 -14.10 -8.38 -10.00
C GLN A 113 -13.62 -7.37 -8.95
N VAL A 114 -14.57 -6.68 -8.33
CA VAL A 114 -14.35 -5.88 -7.12
C VAL A 114 -15.20 -6.47 -6.00
N ILE A 115 -14.61 -6.68 -4.83
CA ILE A 115 -15.24 -7.24 -3.64
C ILE A 115 -15.14 -6.22 -2.53
N VAL A 116 -16.25 -5.54 -2.24
CA VAL A 116 -16.36 -4.57 -1.15
C VAL A 116 -16.76 -5.29 0.13
N HIS A 117 -16.14 -4.94 1.25
CA HIS A 117 -16.52 -5.48 2.55
C HIS A 117 -17.98 -5.15 2.89
N LYS A 118 -18.79 -6.18 3.16
CA LYS A 118 -20.25 -6.03 3.40
C LYS A 118 -20.62 -5.14 4.59
N GLY A 119 -19.73 -5.05 5.58
CA GLY A 119 -19.88 -4.22 6.78
C GLY A 119 -19.34 -2.79 6.61
N PHE A 120 -18.92 -2.41 5.40
CA PHE A 120 -18.44 -1.06 5.14
C PHE A 120 -19.56 -0.04 5.33
N VAL A 121 -19.30 0.97 6.16
CA VAL A 121 -20.18 2.11 6.35
C VAL A 121 -19.33 3.39 6.30
N PRO A 122 -19.69 4.39 5.47
CA PRO A 122 -18.95 5.64 5.39
C PRO A 122 -18.65 6.22 6.77
N LEU A 123 -17.37 6.52 7.04
CA LEU A 123 -16.88 7.11 8.30
C LEU A 123 -17.12 6.24 9.56
N LYS A 124 -17.47 4.96 9.41
CA LYS A 124 -17.76 4.04 10.51
C LYS A 124 -17.05 2.68 10.35
N GLY A 125 -15.91 2.68 9.68
CA GLY A 125 -15.01 1.53 9.58
C GLY A 125 -15.32 0.55 8.45
N ASN A 126 -14.51 -0.52 8.41
CA ASN A 126 -14.48 -1.54 7.36
C ASN A 126 -14.32 -0.98 5.94
N ASP A 127 -13.61 0.13 5.77
CA ASP A 127 -13.36 0.74 4.46
C ASP A 127 -12.26 -0.03 3.70
N ILE A 128 -12.62 -1.22 3.23
CA ILE A 128 -11.70 -2.18 2.61
C ILE A 128 -12.38 -2.90 1.45
N ALA A 129 -11.64 -3.07 0.37
CA ALA A 129 -12.06 -3.83 -0.80
C ALA A 129 -10.89 -4.59 -1.42
N LEU A 130 -11.20 -5.68 -2.11
CA LEU A 130 -10.27 -6.40 -2.97
C LEU A 130 -10.65 -6.20 -4.43
N MET A 131 -9.66 -5.97 -5.28
CA MET A 131 -9.83 -6.07 -6.73
C MET A 131 -9.14 -7.33 -7.23
N LYS A 132 -9.90 -8.22 -7.87
CA LYS A 132 -9.36 -9.36 -8.60
C LYS A 132 -9.01 -8.93 -10.01
N LEU A 133 -7.76 -9.10 -10.39
CA LEU A 133 -7.30 -8.90 -11.76
C LEU A 133 -7.74 -10.06 -12.66
N ALA A 134 -7.94 -9.76 -13.94
CA ALA A 134 -8.29 -10.78 -14.92
C ALA A 134 -7.15 -11.80 -15.15
N TRP A 135 -5.90 -11.34 -15.00
CA TRP A 135 -4.69 -12.13 -15.22
C TRP A 135 -3.66 -11.81 -14.14
N PRO A 136 -2.77 -12.76 -13.78
CA PRO A 136 -1.69 -12.51 -12.85
C PRO A 136 -0.74 -11.42 -13.32
N LEU A 137 -0.25 -10.65 -12.35
CA LEU A 137 0.86 -9.73 -12.51
C LEU A 137 2.15 -10.54 -12.66
N PRO A 138 3.08 -10.11 -13.52
CA PRO A 138 4.40 -10.72 -13.62
C PRO A 138 5.26 -10.28 -12.43
N ILE A 139 5.07 -10.92 -11.28
CA ILE A 139 5.85 -10.66 -10.07
C ILE A 139 7.31 -11.04 -10.31
N ASP A 140 8.21 -10.05 -10.22
CA ASP A 140 9.65 -10.20 -10.49
C ASP A 140 10.53 -9.89 -9.27
N GLY A 141 9.94 -9.49 -8.14
CA GLY A 141 10.65 -9.10 -6.91
C GLY A 141 11.44 -7.79 -7.03
N VAL A 142 11.26 -7.06 -8.13
CA VAL A 142 12.04 -5.86 -8.44
C VAL A 142 11.14 -4.70 -8.84
N THR A 143 10.41 -4.86 -9.95
CA THR A 143 9.46 -3.88 -10.48
C THR A 143 8.08 -4.07 -9.89
N LEU A 144 7.67 -5.33 -9.74
CA LEU A 144 6.39 -5.75 -9.20
C LEU A 144 6.60 -6.83 -8.16
N ASP A 145 6.06 -6.59 -6.98
CA ASP A 145 6.07 -7.54 -5.89
C ASP A 145 4.85 -7.35 -4.99
N THR A 146 4.66 -8.27 -4.08
CA THR A 146 3.61 -8.23 -3.06
C THR A 146 4.11 -7.50 -1.81
N VAL A 147 3.19 -6.86 -1.08
CA VAL A 147 3.45 -6.39 0.29
C VAL A 147 2.84 -7.34 1.30
N ASP A 148 3.57 -7.60 2.38
CA ASP A 148 3.03 -8.34 3.51
C ASP A 148 2.02 -7.46 4.27
N TYR A 149 0.82 -8.00 4.46
CA TYR A 149 -0.26 -7.37 5.23
C TYR A 149 -0.58 -8.18 6.50
N ARG A 150 0.02 -9.37 6.65
CA ARG A 150 -0.18 -10.27 7.78
C ARG A 150 0.73 -9.82 8.93
N SER A 151 0.25 -8.83 9.67
CA SER A 151 0.88 -8.45 10.93
C SER A 151 0.40 -9.37 12.06
N SER A 152 1.32 -9.84 12.90
CA SER A 152 1.04 -10.35 14.25
C SER A 152 0.76 -9.22 15.24
N ASP A 153 1.17 -8.00 14.90
CA ASP A 153 1.26 -6.89 15.84
C ASP A 153 0.03 -6.00 15.65
N ASN A 154 -0.81 -5.97 16.68
CA ASN A 154 -1.86 -4.99 16.80
C ASN A 154 -1.19 -3.63 17.03
N VAL A 155 -1.11 -2.81 15.98
CA VAL A 155 -0.58 -1.44 16.06
C VAL A 155 -1.54 -0.60 16.91
N GLU A 156 -1.33 -0.63 18.23
CA GLU A 156 -1.98 0.27 19.20
C GLU A 156 -1.06 1.42 19.63
N ASP A 157 0.25 1.26 19.44
CA ASP A 157 1.25 2.24 19.83
C ASP A 157 1.52 3.29 18.76
N ILE A 158 2.09 4.41 19.20
CA ILE A 158 2.62 5.46 18.35
C ILE A 158 3.84 4.90 17.63
N MET A 159 3.76 4.86 16.31
CA MET A 159 4.83 4.40 15.44
C MET A 159 4.98 5.31 14.23
N GLU A 160 6.22 5.47 13.77
CA GLU A 160 6.50 6.08 12.48
C GLU A 160 6.01 5.17 11.35
N THR A 161 5.40 5.77 10.35
CA THR A 161 4.75 5.12 9.22
C THR A 161 4.94 5.94 7.96
N TYR A 162 4.70 5.32 6.81
CA TYR A 162 4.83 6.00 5.53
C TYR A 162 3.59 5.76 4.66
N LEU A 163 2.98 6.86 4.19
CA LEU A 163 1.96 6.84 3.15
C LEU A 163 2.62 6.90 1.78
N ILE A 164 2.13 6.11 0.84
CA ILE A 164 2.61 6.10 -0.54
C ILE A 164 1.45 6.43 -1.49
N GLY A 165 1.67 7.38 -2.40
CA GLY A 165 0.66 7.71 -3.40
C GLY A 165 1.02 8.87 -4.33
N TRP A 166 0.09 9.21 -5.21
CA TRP A 166 0.22 10.27 -6.22
C TRP A 166 -0.64 11.48 -5.93
N GLY A 167 -1.38 11.51 -4.82
CA GLY A 167 -2.41 12.50 -4.56
C GLY A 167 -1.87 13.92 -4.48
N GLN A 168 -0.67 14.10 -3.94
CA GLN A 168 -0.07 15.43 -3.79
C GLN A 168 0.41 16.03 -5.11
N THR A 169 1.05 15.25 -5.99
CA THR A 169 1.61 15.74 -7.27
C THR A 169 0.68 15.53 -8.45
N LYS A 170 -0.30 14.63 -8.31
CA LYS A 170 -1.15 14.07 -9.38
C LYS A 170 -0.41 13.29 -10.47
N GLU A 171 0.92 13.18 -10.40
CA GLU A 171 1.74 12.61 -11.47
C GLU A 171 2.88 11.73 -10.94
N ILE A 172 3.73 12.27 -10.06
CA ILE A 172 4.93 11.61 -9.54
C ILE A 172 4.63 10.98 -8.18
N LEU A 173 4.96 9.69 -8.03
CA LEU A 173 4.76 8.96 -6.79
C LEU A 173 5.55 9.59 -5.64
N GLU A 174 4.92 9.75 -4.50
CA GLU A 174 5.54 10.25 -3.28
C GLU A 174 5.39 9.28 -2.12
N ILE A 175 6.36 9.35 -1.21
CA ILE A 175 6.35 8.73 0.10
C ILE A 175 6.36 9.84 1.13
N VAL A 176 5.42 9.82 2.07
CA VAL A 176 5.26 10.86 3.09
C VAL A 176 5.21 10.21 4.47
N ALA A 177 5.98 10.74 5.42
CA ALA A 177 6.03 10.24 6.79
C ALA A 177 4.80 10.69 7.60
N PHE A 178 4.31 9.76 8.39
CA PHE A 178 3.19 9.89 9.32
C PHE A 178 3.56 9.23 10.65
N ALA A 179 2.86 9.60 11.71
CA ALA A 179 2.91 8.88 12.97
C ALA A 179 1.51 8.47 13.42
N THR A 180 1.35 7.23 13.85
CA THR A 180 0.07 6.72 14.34
C THR A 180 -0.33 7.41 15.64
N LEU A 181 -1.64 7.47 15.88
CA LEU A 181 -2.25 7.95 17.10
C LEU A 181 -3.08 6.85 17.74
N GLN A 182 -3.12 6.83 19.06
CA GLN A 182 -4.04 5.98 19.80
C GLN A 182 -5.48 6.36 19.46
N SER A 183 -6.37 5.36 19.34
CA SER A 183 -7.77 5.60 18.98
C SER A 183 -8.48 6.55 19.97
N ARG A 184 -8.10 6.55 21.25
CA ARG A 184 -8.66 7.46 22.26
C ARG A 184 -8.29 8.91 21.97
N GLU A 185 -7.03 9.18 21.65
CA GLU A 185 -6.55 10.51 21.28
C GLU A 185 -7.19 10.99 19.98
N CYS A 186 -7.28 10.11 18.97
CA CYS A 186 -7.94 10.44 17.72
C CYS A 186 -9.42 10.84 17.91
N ARG A 187 -10.16 10.11 18.74
CA ARG A 187 -11.53 10.46 19.11
C ARG A 187 -11.62 11.82 19.80
N PHE A 188 -10.70 12.10 20.73
CA PHE A 188 -10.61 13.39 21.41
C PHE A 188 -10.36 14.56 20.44
N LEU A 189 -9.55 14.33 19.39
CA LEU A 189 -9.24 15.31 18.35
C LEU A 189 -10.35 15.45 17.28
N GLY A 190 -11.55 14.95 17.58
CA GLY A 190 -12.78 15.15 16.80
C GLY A 190 -13.03 14.11 15.71
N PHE A 191 -12.49 12.90 15.86
CA PHE A 191 -12.84 11.72 15.05
C PHE A 191 -13.64 10.73 15.90
N GLN A 192 -14.77 11.18 16.46
CA GLN A 192 -15.57 10.45 17.46
C GLN A 192 -16.08 9.07 17.01
N TYR A 193 -16.14 8.80 15.71
CA TYR A 193 -16.66 7.55 15.13
C TYR A 193 -15.57 6.51 14.80
N VAL A 194 -14.31 6.76 15.16
CA VAL A 194 -13.21 5.81 14.99
C VAL A 194 -13.50 4.50 15.74
N THR A 195 -13.58 3.42 14.97
CA THR A 195 -13.88 2.05 15.39
C THR A 195 -12.60 1.25 15.65
N SER A 196 -12.74 -0.04 15.99
CA SER A 196 -11.62 -0.98 16.08
C SER A 196 -10.98 -1.30 14.73
N THR A 197 -11.67 -1.03 13.62
CA THR A 197 -11.15 -1.20 12.25
C THR A 197 -10.53 0.06 11.69
N ASP A 198 -10.36 1.09 12.52
CA ASP A 198 -9.76 2.36 12.15
C ASP A 198 -8.41 2.56 12.87
N LEU A 199 -7.49 3.21 12.18
CA LEU A 199 -6.18 3.64 12.65
C LEU A 199 -6.03 5.11 12.28
N CYS A 200 -5.65 5.95 13.24
CA CYS A 200 -5.39 7.34 12.93
C CYS A 200 -3.89 7.56 12.79
N ALA A 201 -3.50 8.42 11.86
CA ALA A 201 -2.14 8.91 11.78
C ALA A 201 -2.14 10.40 11.45
N TYR A 202 -1.22 11.13 12.05
CA TYR A 202 -0.99 12.52 11.73
C TYR A 202 0.27 12.66 10.88
N SER A 203 0.23 13.54 9.89
CA SER A 203 1.44 13.92 9.20
C SER A 203 2.19 14.96 10.03
N SER A 204 3.40 14.63 10.45
CA SER A 204 4.36 15.57 11.06
C SER A 204 5.15 16.35 10.01
N THR A 205 5.01 15.99 8.73
CA THR A 205 5.75 16.60 7.63
C THR A 205 5.00 17.78 7.04
N GLY A 206 5.64 18.53 6.15
CA GLY A 206 5.04 19.61 5.38
C GLY A 206 3.89 19.19 4.44
N ARG A 207 3.60 17.90 4.31
CA ARG A 207 2.64 17.33 3.34
C ARG A 207 1.60 16.47 4.04
N GLY A 208 0.42 16.33 3.45
CA GLY A 208 -0.64 15.48 3.98
C GLY A 208 -1.14 14.50 2.91
N ALA A 209 -2.04 13.61 3.32
CA ALA A 209 -2.77 12.78 2.38
C ALA A 209 -3.68 13.65 1.50
N CYS A 210 -3.72 13.36 0.22
CA CYS A 210 -4.39 14.14 -0.81
C CYS A 210 -5.42 13.32 -1.59
N GLU A 211 -6.27 14.03 -2.35
CA GLU A 211 -7.19 13.39 -3.29
C GLU A 211 -6.45 12.46 -4.26
N GLY A 212 -6.84 11.19 -4.31
CA GLY A 212 -6.17 10.15 -5.11
C GLY A 212 -5.24 9.24 -4.29
N ASP A 213 -4.80 9.65 -3.11
CA ASP A 213 -4.07 8.74 -2.19
C ASP A 213 -5.01 7.70 -1.54
N SER A 214 -6.33 7.93 -1.61
CA SER A 214 -7.37 7.04 -1.12
C SER A 214 -7.11 5.57 -1.47
N GLY A 215 -7.22 4.67 -0.49
CA GLY A 215 -6.91 3.25 -0.65
C GLY A 215 -5.42 2.92 -0.78
N GLY A 216 -4.53 3.91 -0.82
CA GLY A 216 -3.08 3.74 -0.80
C GLY A 216 -2.58 3.17 0.53
N ALA A 217 -1.43 2.49 0.47
CA ALA A 217 -0.84 1.80 1.60
C ALA A 217 -0.28 2.75 2.66
N LEU A 218 -0.54 2.44 3.93
CA LEU A 218 0.22 2.94 5.07
C LEU A 218 1.16 1.83 5.55
N LEU A 219 2.47 2.08 5.47
CA LEU A 219 3.50 1.11 5.80
C LEU A 219 4.14 1.37 7.15
N THR A 220 4.74 0.31 7.71
CA THR A 220 5.64 0.37 8.85
C THR A 220 6.91 1.18 8.54
N ALA A 221 7.62 1.62 9.58
CA ALA A 221 8.86 2.41 9.45
C ALA A 221 9.98 1.73 8.63
N ASN A 222 9.96 0.39 8.52
CA ASN A 222 10.90 -0.37 7.69
C ASN A 222 10.39 -0.66 6.27
N LEU A 223 9.21 -0.13 5.90
CA LEU A 223 8.55 -0.29 4.59
C LEU A 223 8.18 -1.73 4.21
N THR A 224 8.34 -2.71 5.11
CA THR A 224 8.13 -4.13 4.77
C THR A 224 6.69 -4.60 4.94
N LYS A 225 5.88 -3.91 5.75
CA LYS A 225 4.52 -4.33 6.05
C LYS A 225 3.52 -3.20 5.84
N GLN A 226 2.37 -3.56 5.27
CA GLN A 226 1.22 -2.70 5.18
C GLN A 226 0.30 -2.90 6.38
N ILE A 227 0.07 -1.83 7.13
CA ILE A 227 -0.76 -1.84 8.35
C ILE A 227 -2.07 -1.09 8.17
N GLY A 228 -2.18 -0.26 7.12
CA GLY A 228 -3.40 0.46 6.83
C GLY A 228 -3.63 0.84 5.37
N LEU A 229 -4.82 1.40 5.13
CA LEU A 229 -5.30 1.92 3.85
C LEU A 229 -5.85 3.32 4.09
N LEU A 230 -5.44 4.33 3.31
CA LEU A 230 -6.00 5.67 3.51
C LEU A 230 -7.51 5.66 3.26
N SER A 231 -8.29 6.11 4.26
CA SER A 231 -9.75 6.11 4.21
C SER A 231 -10.30 7.54 4.08
N TYR A 232 -10.09 8.40 5.07
CA TYR A 232 -10.61 9.78 5.04
C TYR A 232 -9.81 10.74 5.92
N GLY A 233 -10.03 12.05 5.74
CA GLY A 233 -9.56 13.12 6.62
C GLY A 233 -10.61 14.23 6.68
N LYS A 234 -10.47 15.18 7.63
CA LYS A 234 -11.38 16.36 7.65
C LYS A 234 -11.09 17.31 6.48
N SER A 235 -9.87 17.27 5.96
CA SER A 235 -9.44 18.05 4.81
C SER A 235 -8.31 17.32 4.10
N SER A 236 -8.23 17.53 2.79
CA SER A 236 -7.24 16.92 1.91
C SER A 236 -6.02 17.83 1.75
N CYS A 237 -4.84 17.25 1.57
CA CYS A 237 -3.57 17.94 1.32
C CYS A 237 -3.15 18.93 2.41
N LYS A 238 -3.59 18.73 3.66
CA LYS A 238 -3.26 19.62 4.78
C LYS A 238 -2.06 19.12 5.57
N ARG A 239 -1.13 20.04 5.81
CA ARG A 239 -0.02 19.90 6.76
C ARG A 239 -0.56 19.77 8.19
N ASN A 240 0.16 19.02 9.06
CA ASN A 240 -0.16 18.87 10.48
C ASN A 240 -1.61 18.41 10.71
N HIS A 241 -2.08 17.50 9.86
CA HIS A 241 -3.46 17.03 9.86
C HIS A 241 -3.54 15.53 10.18
N ILE A 242 -4.65 15.15 10.80
CA ILE A 242 -4.96 13.77 11.13
C ILE A 242 -5.80 13.17 10.01
N TYR A 243 -5.42 11.97 9.62
CA TYR A 243 -6.14 11.16 8.65
C TYR A 243 -6.46 9.81 9.28
N VAL A 244 -7.58 9.25 8.87
CA VAL A 244 -8.05 7.94 9.28
C VAL A 244 -7.75 6.95 8.17
N TYR A 245 -7.19 5.83 8.58
CA TYR A 245 -6.83 4.69 7.78
C TYR A 245 -7.64 3.49 8.24
N THR A 246 -7.98 2.60 7.32
CA THR A 246 -8.51 1.28 7.69
C THR A 246 -7.39 0.46 8.31
N ARG A 247 -7.57 -0.01 9.54
CA ARG A 247 -6.64 -0.91 10.24
C ARG A 247 -6.76 -2.32 9.66
N ILE A 248 -5.68 -2.85 9.10
CA ILE A 248 -5.70 -4.15 8.38
C ILE A 248 -5.81 -5.34 9.34
N PHE A 249 -5.11 -5.31 10.49
CA PHE A 249 -5.05 -6.44 11.43
C PHE A 249 -6.40 -7.11 11.77
N PRO A 250 -7.46 -6.37 12.18
CA PRO A 250 -8.76 -6.99 12.48
C PRO A 250 -9.49 -7.54 11.24
N LEU A 251 -9.03 -7.20 10.04
CA LEU A 251 -9.63 -7.54 8.74
C LEU A 251 -8.83 -8.60 7.98
N THR A 252 -7.67 -9.03 8.46
CA THR A 252 -6.83 -10.08 7.84
C THR A 252 -7.63 -11.34 7.53
N ARG A 253 -8.43 -11.82 8.49
CA ARG A 253 -9.30 -12.99 8.28
C ARG A 253 -10.30 -12.80 7.14
N TRP A 254 -10.85 -11.59 7.00
CA TRP A 254 -11.75 -11.30 5.89
C TRP A 254 -11.00 -11.33 4.55
N ILE A 255 -9.80 -10.74 4.49
CA ILE A 255 -8.94 -10.76 3.29
C ILE A 255 -8.64 -12.20 2.89
N ASP A 256 -8.11 -13.00 3.83
CA ASP A 256 -7.78 -14.41 3.59
C ASP A 256 -9.01 -15.19 3.09
N GLN A 257 -10.16 -15.05 3.75
CA GLN A 257 -11.38 -15.73 3.34
C GLN A 257 -11.83 -15.35 1.92
N GLN A 258 -11.71 -14.07 1.53
CA GLN A 258 -12.04 -13.68 0.15
C GLN A 258 -11.08 -14.28 -0.86
N ILE A 259 -9.78 -14.31 -0.56
CA ILE A 259 -8.78 -14.92 -1.45
C ILE A 259 -9.03 -16.44 -1.55
N GLU A 260 -9.36 -17.13 -0.46
CA GLU A 260 -9.75 -18.55 -0.46
C GLU A 260 -11.00 -18.79 -1.32
N ASN A 261 -12.02 -17.94 -1.21
CA ASN A 261 -13.23 -18.06 -2.03
C ASN A 261 -12.94 -17.86 -3.53
N LEU A 262 -11.93 -17.06 -3.88
CA LEU A 262 -11.57 -16.75 -5.26
C LEU A 262 -10.73 -17.82 -5.94
N PHE A 263 -9.86 -18.51 -5.19
CA PHE A 263 -8.86 -19.43 -5.74
C PHE A 263 -8.91 -20.86 -5.17
N GLY A 264 -9.70 -21.09 -4.12
CA GLY A 264 -9.72 -22.35 -3.37
C GLY A 264 -8.62 -22.43 -2.29
N SER A 265 -8.75 -23.39 -1.36
CA SER A 265 -7.86 -23.53 -0.20
C SER A 265 -6.45 -24.04 -0.52
N GLN A 266 -6.19 -24.54 -1.74
CA GLN A 266 -4.89 -25.11 -2.11
C GLN A 266 -3.87 -24.08 -2.63
N SER A 267 -4.30 -22.85 -2.87
CA SER A 267 -3.50 -21.77 -3.46
C SER A 267 -2.72 -20.95 -2.42
N PHE A 268 -2.83 -21.31 -1.13
CA PHE A 268 -2.26 -20.57 0.01
C PHE A 268 -0.89 -21.07 0.49
N ARG A 269 -0.30 -22.06 -0.19
CA ARG A 269 1.05 -22.52 0.14
C ARG A 269 2.07 -21.62 -0.57
N VAL A 270 2.44 -20.53 0.09
CA VAL A 270 3.72 -19.84 -0.12
C VAL A 270 4.73 -20.47 0.82
#